data_AF-A0A4P8J4T2-F1
#
_entry.id   AF-A0A4P8J4T2-F1
#
_cell.length_a   1.000
_cell.length_b   1.000
_cell.length_c   1.000
_cell.angle_alpha   90.00
_cell.angle_beta   90.00
_cell.angle_gamma   90.00
#
_symmetry.space_group_name_H-M   'P 1'
#
loop_
_entity.id
_entity.type
_entity.pdbx_description
1 polymer ?
#
loop_
_entity_poly.entity_id
_entity_poly.type
_entity_poly.pdbx_seq_one_letter_code
_entity_poly.pdbx_strand_id
1 'polypeptide(L)'
;MLEPKRFYRYRGFEIGLQAQRLTKSAHHLQPYDAVGYRCMVRIRKLDSVLRLDSFSLDAGGKPFDNEFEAILHGCAAAERRINVHLAMVAREPHLADVLC
;
A
#
# COMPACT_ATOMS: atom_id res chain seq x y z
N MET A 1 6.51 4.63 -18.11
CA MET A 1 5.09 4.20 -18.02
C MET A 1 4.80 3.86 -16.56
N LEU A 2 3.71 4.37 -15.99
CA LEU A 2 3.29 4.00 -14.63
C LEU A 2 2.57 2.64 -14.71
N GLU A 3 2.96 1.70 -13.85
CA GLU A 3 2.32 0.40 -13.73
C GLU A 3 0.81 0.55 -13.44
N PRO A 4 -0.04 -0.35 -13.98
CA PRO A 4 -1.47 -0.30 -13.76
C PRO A 4 -1.80 -0.48 -12.27
N LYS A 5 -2.67 0.39 -11.75
CA LYS A 5 -3.20 0.26 -10.39
C LYS A 5 -4.12 -0.97 -10.32
N ARG A 6 -3.88 -1.84 -9.34
CA ARG A 6 -4.77 -2.98 -9.06
C ARG A 6 -5.61 -2.66 -7.84
N PHE A 7 -6.93 -2.89 -7.95
CA PHE A 7 -7.87 -2.64 -6.88
C PHE A 7 -8.53 -3.96 -6.43
N TYR A 8 -8.65 -4.13 -5.13
CA TYR A 8 -9.21 -5.33 -4.50
C TYR A 8 -10.30 -4.92 -3.52
N ARG A 9 -11.41 -5.65 -3.50
CA ARG A 9 -12.48 -5.46 -2.52
C ARG A 9 -12.32 -6.46 -1.38
N TYR A 10 -12.41 -6.00 -0.14
CA TYR A 10 -12.25 -6.84 1.04
C TYR A 10 -13.06 -6.29 2.21
N ARG A 11 -14.02 -7.08 2.73
CA ARG A 11 -14.79 -6.80 3.96
C ARG A 11 -15.32 -5.36 4.08
N GLY A 12 -15.89 -4.80 3.02
CA GLY A 12 -16.39 -3.43 3.05
C GLY A 12 -15.34 -2.35 2.74
N PHE A 13 -14.13 -2.73 2.33
CA PHE A 13 -13.05 -1.83 1.92
C PHE A 13 -12.60 -2.09 0.49
N GLU A 14 -12.02 -1.07 -0.14
CA GLU A 14 -11.23 -1.20 -1.34
C GLU A 14 -9.76 -0.88 -1.05
N ILE A 15 -8.89 -1.74 -1.57
CA ILE A 15 -7.44 -1.65 -1.46
C ILE A 15 -6.89 -1.40 -2.85
N GLY A 16 -6.22 -0.28 -3.07
CA GLY A 16 -5.49 0.03 -4.30
C GLY A 16 -3.99 -0.16 -4.12
N LEU A 17 -3.35 -0.88 -5.04
CA LEU A 17 -1.91 -1.07 -5.10
C LEU A 17 -1.34 -0.45 -6.37
N GLN A 18 -0.24 0.28 -6.23
CA GLN A 18 0.53 0.80 -7.36
C GLN A 18 2.01 0.48 -7.15
N ALA A 19 2.58 -0.30 -8.07
CA ALA A 19 4.03 -0.45 -8.15
C ALA A 19 4.65 0.77 -8.84
N GLN A 20 5.80 1.20 -8.37
CA GLN A 20 6.58 2.27 -8.98
C GLN A 20 8.01 1.79 -9.20
N ARG A 21 8.43 1.77 -10.47
CA ARG A 21 9.83 1.58 -10.85
C ARG A 21 10.65 2.80 -10.45
N LEU A 22 11.71 2.57 -9.68
CA LEU A 22 12.69 3.56 -9.28
C LEU A 22 13.99 3.32 -10.05
N THR A 23 14.50 4.37 -10.66
CA THR A 23 15.86 4.39 -11.22
C THR A 23 16.80 4.94 -10.15
N LYS A 24 17.76 4.15 -9.68
CA LYS A 24 18.81 4.66 -8.79
C LYS A 24 19.85 5.42 -9.61
N SER A 25 20.08 6.69 -9.25
CA SER A 25 21.23 7.44 -9.74
C SER A 25 22.36 7.26 -8.74
N ALA A 26 23.38 6.48 -9.08
CA ALA A 26 24.61 6.45 -8.28
C ALA A 26 25.48 7.64 -8.71
N HIS A 27 25.88 8.50 -7.77
CA HIS A 27 26.55 9.78 -8.05
C HIS A 27 27.87 9.68 -8.83
N HIS A 28 28.42 8.49 -9.09
CA HIS A 28 29.67 8.32 -9.85
C HIS A 28 29.72 7.06 -10.74
N LEU A 29 28.58 6.42 -11.03
CA LEU A 29 28.51 5.27 -11.95
C LEU A 29 27.40 5.52 -12.97
N GLN A 30 27.63 5.13 -14.23
CA GLN A 30 26.57 5.11 -15.24
C GLN A 30 25.33 4.44 -14.64
N PRO A 31 24.11 4.98 -14.88
CA PRO A 31 22.89 4.38 -14.35
C PRO A 31 22.81 2.94 -14.88
N TYR A 32 23.10 1.99 -14.01
CA TYR A 32 22.79 0.59 -14.25
C TYR A 32 21.32 0.38 -13.89
N ASP A 33 20.63 -0.46 -14.65
CA ASP A 33 19.24 -0.83 -14.42
C ASP A 33 19.07 -1.67 -13.13
N ALA A 34 19.23 -1.02 -11.98
CA ALA A 34 18.69 -1.53 -10.72
C ALA A 34 17.22 -1.09 -10.67
N VAL A 35 16.33 -1.98 -11.11
CA VAL A 35 14.89 -1.74 -11.06
C VAL A 35 14.39 -2.00 -9.64
N GLY A 36 14.18 -0.93 -8.87
CA GLY A 36 13.54 -1.03 -7.57
C GLY A 36 12.05 -0.77 -7.67
N TYR A 37 11.22 -1.51 -6.95
CA TYR A 37 9.78 -1.36 -6.89
C TYR A 37 9.38 -0.76 -5.55
N ARG A 38 8.61 0.33 -5.55
CA ARG A 38 7.88 0.82 -4.37
C ARG A 38 6.41 0.53 -4.52
N CYS A 39 5.79 0.07 -3.46
CA CYS A 39 4.35 -0.21 -3.45
C CYS A 39 3.62 0.90 -2.71
N MET A 40 2.74 1.63 -3.40
CA MET A 40 1.79 2.54 -2.75
C MET A 40 0.49 1.80 -2.51
N VAL A 41 0.09 1.73 -1.23
CA VAL A 41 -1.17 1.18 -0.78
C VAL A 41 -2.13 2.32 -0.49
N ARG A 42 -3.38 2.18 -0.93
CA ARG A 42 -4.48 3.08 -0.57
C ARG A 42 -5.66 2.25 -0.07
N ILE A 43 -6.16 2.57 1.11
CA ILE A 43 -7.32 1.91 1.73
C ILE A 43 -8.47 2.92 1.78
N ARG A 44 -9.64 2.51 1.28
CA ARG A 44 -10.89 3.27 1.41
C ARG A 44 -12.03 2.35 1.82
N LYS A 45 -13.03 2.88 2.51
CA LYS A 45 -14.29 2.17 2.74
C LYS A 45 -15.08 2.11 1.42
N LEU A 46 -15.74 0.99 1.14
CA LEU A 46 -16.67 0.86 0.02
C LEU A 46 -17.81 1.85 0.22
N ASP A 47 -18.27 2.43 -0.90
CA ASP A 47 -19.35 3.41 -0.94
C ASP A 47 -19.07 4.70 -0.12
N SER A 48 -17.80 4.92 0.26
CA SER A 48 -17.32 6.16 0.86
C SER A 48 -16.36 6.89 -0.08
N VAL A 49 -16.49 8.22 -0.13
CA VAL A 49 -15.52 9.11 -0.76
C VAL A 49 -14.29 9.35 0.12
N LEU A 50 -14.38 9.03 1.42
CA LEU A 50 -13.32 9.25 2.39
C LEU A 50 -12.24 8.17 2.25
N ARG A 51 -10.99 8.63 2.18
CA ARG A 51 -9.81 7.77 2.18
C ARG A 51 -9.42 7.55 3.64
N LEU A 52 -9.29 6.30 4.03
CA LEU A 52 -8.91 5.97 5.40
C LEU A 52 -7.41 6.04 5.59
N ASP A 53 -6.65 5.52 4.62
CA ASP A 53 -5.19 5.49 4.74
C ASP A 53 -4.54 5.46 3.35
N SER A 54 -3.35 6.02 3.25
CA SER A 54 -2.46 5.83 2.11
C SER A 54 -1.02 5.84 2.59
N PHE A 55 -0.29 4.80 2.24
CA PHE A 55 1.10 4.64 2.65
C PHE A 55 1.92 3.98 1.55
N SER A 56 3.22 4.27 1.54
CA SER A 56 4.18 3.58 0.69
C SER A 56 4.93 2.55 1.50
N LEU A 57 5.21 1.40 0.89
CA LEU A 57 5.98 0.31 1.46
C LEU A 57 7.31 0.15 0.76
N ASP A 58 8.31 -0.11 1.58
CA ASP A 58 9.62 -0.59 1.22
C ASP A 58 10.07 -1.69 2.20
N ALA A 59 10.93 -2.60 1.75
CA ALA A 59 11.47 -3.67 2.56
C ALA A 59 12.56 -3.11 3.48
N GLY A 60 12.15 -2.60 4.66
CA GLY A 60 13.09 -2.05 5.64
C GLY A 60 13.82 -0.80 5.15
N GLY A 61 13.11 0.14 4.49
CA GLY A 61 13.70 1.35 3.93
C GLY A 61 14.33 1.16 2.54
N LYS A 62 14.28 -0.05 1.96
CA LYS A 62 14.82 -0.36 0.63
C LYS A 62 13.71 -0.76 -0.34
N PRO A 63 13.74 -0.25 -1.60
CA PRO A 63 12.82 -0.71 -2.63
C PRO A 63 12.88 -2.23 -2.79
N PHE A 64 11.77 -2.85 -3.16
CA PHE A 64 11.74 -4.27 -3.50
C PHE A 64 12.48 -4.50 -4.82
N ASP A 65 13.19 -5.62 -4.97
CA ASP A 65 13.88 -5.94 -6.23
C ASP A 65 12.94 -6.59 -7.27
N ASN A 66 11.72 -6.92 -6.83
CA ASN A 66 10.73 -7.71 -7.56
C ASN A 66 9.33 -7.07 -7.43
N GLU A 67 8.61 -6.96 -8.54
CA GLU A 67 7.23 -6.46 -8.58
C GLU A 67 6.27 -7.33 -7.76
N PHE A 68 6.35 -8.67 -7.92
CA PHE A 68 5.48 -9.61 -7.21
C PHE A 68 5.67 -9.52 -5.69
N GLU A 69 6.91 -9.33 -5.23
CA GLU A 69 7.21 -9.13 -3.82
C GLU A 69 6.61 -7.81 -3.32
N ALA A 70 6.78 -6.71 -4.06
CA ALA A 70 6.19 -5.43 -3.70
C ALA A 70 4.65 -5.51 -3.59
N ILE A 71 4.01 -6.25 -4.49
CA ILE A 71 2.55 -6.50 -4.45
C ILE A 71 2.17 -7.35 -3.25
N LEU A 72 2.87 -8.47 -3.01
CA LEU A 72 2.57 -9.39 -1.91
C LEU A 72 2.69 -8.68 -0.55
N HIS A 73 3.77 -7.93 -0.35
CA HIS A 73 3.97 -7.12 0.86
C HIS A 73 2.92 -6.00 0.97
N GLY A 74 2.56 -5.37 -0.16
CA GLY A 74 1.43 -4.44 -0.28
C GLY A 74 0.12 -5.00 0.26
N CYS A 75 -0.28 -6.17 -0.24
CA CYS A 75 -1.48 -6.87 0.20
C CYS A 75 -1.43 -7.19 1.69
N ALA A 76 -0.33 -7.78 2.16
CA ALA A 76 -0.20 -8.21 3.56
C ALA A 76 -0.24 -7.02 4.53
N ALA A 77 0.40 -5.90 4.18
CA ALA A 77 0.36 -4.69 4.99
C ALA A 77 -1.03 -4.04 4.99
N ALA A 78 -1.70 -4.00 3.84
CA ALA A 78 -3.07 -3.50 3.73
C ALA A 78 -4.02 -4.32 4.62
N GLU A 79 -3.94 -5.64 4.52
CA GLU A 79 -4.81 -6.56 5.28
C GLU A 79 -4.56 -6.44 6.79
N ARG A 80 -3.28 -6.38 7.21
CA ARG A 80 -2.93 -6.14 8.61
C ARG A 80 -3.52 -4.82 9.12
N ARG A 81 -3.42 -3.75 8.33
CA ARG A 81 -3.92 -2.41 8.70
C ARG A 81 -5.44 -2.41 8.85
N ILE A 82 -6.16 -3.03 7.91
CA ILE A 82 -7.61 -3.18 7.97
C ILE A 82 -8.02 -4.01 9.19
N ASN A 83 -7.35 -5.13 9.44
CA ASN A 83 -7.68 -5.98 10.58
C ASN A 83 -7.45 -5.27 11.92
N VAL A 84 -6.39 -4.47 12.06
CA VAL A 84 -6.17 -3.63 13.24
C VAL A 84 -7.29 -2.61 13.39
N HIS A 85 -7.64 -1.90 12.33
CA HIS A 85 -8.72 -0.91 12.36
C HIS A 85 -10.08 -1.54 12.72
N LEU A 86 -10.43 -2.67 12.10
CA LEU A 86 -11.64 -3.41 12.42
C LEU A 86 -11.65 -3.92 13.87
N ALA A 87 -10.52 -4.39 14.38
CA ALA A 87 -10.39 -4.82 15.77
C ALA A 87 -10.56 -3.65 16.76
N MET A 88 -10.05 -2.46 16.43
CA MET A 88 -10.27 -1.25 17.23
C MET A 88 -11.74 -0.84 17.23
N VAL A 89 -12.37 -0.75 16.06
CA VAL A 89 -13.80 -0.42 15.91
C VAL A 89 -14.70 -1.43 16.64
N ALA A 90 -14.38 -2.72 16.56
CA ALA A 90 -15.15 -3.76 17.26
C ALA A 90 -15.00 -3.70 18.79
N ARG A 91 -13.84 -3.24 19.29
CA ARG A 91 -13.59 -3.08 20.73
C ARG A 91 -14.19 -1.81 21.31
N GLU A 92 -14.24 -0.75 20.51
CA GLU A 92 -14.70 0.57 20.93
C GLU A 92 -15.74 1.09 19.91
N PRO A 93 -16.97 0.54 19.90
CA PRO A 93 -17.97 0.86 18.88
C PRO A 93 -18.38 2.34 18.87
N HIS A 94 -18.19 3.04 19.99
CA HIS A 94 -18.44 4.48 20.11
C HIS A 94 -17.36 5.34 19.44
N LEU A 95 -16.18 4.79 19.12
CA LEU A 95 -15.15 5.47 18.33
C LEU A 95 -15.24 5.18 16.82
N ALA A 96 -16.16 4.29 16.42
CA ALA A 96 -16.37 3.95 15.01
C ALA A 96 -16.72 5.18 14.15
N ASP A 97 -17.45 6.14 14.73
CA ASP A 97 -17.88 7.36 14.07
C ASP A 97 -16.80 8.45 14.02
N VAL A 98 -15.77 8.38 14.89
CA VAL A 98 -14.65 9.34 14.93
C VAL A 98 -13.53 8.97 13.94
N LEU A 99 -13.47 7.70 13.56
CA LEU A 99 -12.47 7.16 12.63
C LEU A 99 -12.97 7.08 11.16
N CYS A 100 -14.21 7.49 10.89
CA CYS A 100 -14.84 7.48 9.57
C CYS A 100 -14.70 8.83 8.85
#